data_AF-A0A9R0Q7Z2-F1
#
_entry.id   AF-A0A9R0Q7Z2-F1
#
_cell.length_a   1.000
_cell.length_b   1.000
_cell.length_c   1.000
_cell.angle_alpha   90.00
_cell.angle_beta   90.00
_cell.angle_gamma   90.00
#
_symmetry.space_group_name_H-M   'P 1'
#
loop_
_entity.id
_entity.type
_entity.pdbx_description
1 polymer ?
#
loop_
_entity_poly.entity_id
_entity_poly.type
_entity_poly.pdbx_seq_one_letter_code
_entity_poly.pdbx_strand_id
1 'polypeptide(L)'
;MQDTEISSWSNKFARAIIGIGVPFISALAKGLQSKVKGTSHDCLVCAAWLASELASLGENDIRCYACEILLLDIVHHLHPGCELDERVLACMCVYNYTSGKGKQKLMSLSEGSRESLRRLSSFTWMAEELLQVTDYYLPRKPRVSCVHTQILEIGQPGNGAVTAITFFRGQLFVGYFNGTIRAWDIKGQRAVIIREVKEHKKAVTCFALSETGQNLLSGSADKSIRVWKMAQRKLECVEVFQIKEAVQKFDIYGDKIIVLTHKNVLKFSCSARSTQTFYKSKHVKSLALSQGKAYLGCGDLSIQELDVSVESKIEIRAPTRSWRISKQPINSIVVYKDWMYCAGSQVEGSAMKDWKKRCKPTMTMSMPKGTNVEAMAVVEDFIYLTCNKSPSVIQIWLREKQQKVGRLPAGSKITSLFTANDIIFCGTETGLIKAWIPL
;
A
#
# COMPACT_ATOMS: atom_id res chain seq x y z
N MET A 1 -14.62 -1.53 23.27
CA MET A 1 -15.56 -0.91 24.22
C MET A 1 -16.95 -1.11 23.66
N GLN A 2 -17.67 -2.10 24.18
CA GLN A 2 -19.06 -2.40 23.84
C GLN A 2 -19.91 -1.71 24.90
N ASP A 3 -20.52 -0.57 24.56
CA ASP A 3 -21.61 -0.05 25.37
C ASP A 3 -22.79 -1.02 25.21
N THR A 4 -23.09 -1.76 26.27
CA THR A 4 -24.12 -2.81 26.29
C THR A 4 -25.50 -2.25 25.95
N GLU A 5 -25.79 -1.01 26.35
CA GLU A 5 -27.04 -0.32 26.01
C GLU A 5 -27.15 -0.01 24.50
N ILE A 6 -26.08 0.48 23.88
CA ILE A 6 -26.03 0.76 22.43
C ILE A 6 -26.21 -0.54 21.64
N SER A 7 -25.57 -1.63 22.09
CA SER A 7 -25.72 -2.95 21.46
C SER A 7 -27.15 -3.51 21.58
N SER A 8 -27.84 -3.25 22.69
CA SER A 8 -29.22 -3.69 22.86
C SER A 8 -30.20 -2.97 21.92
N TRP A 9 -29.95 -1.69 21.68
CA TRP A 9 -30.79 -0.86 20.82
C TRP A 9 -30.52 -1.15 19.34
N SER A 10 -29.25 -1.34 18.97
CA SER A 10 -28.88 -1.78 17.61
C SER A 10 -29.54 -3.11 17.26
N ASN A 11 -29.52 -4.08 18.16
CA ASN A 11 -30.04 -5.42 17.85
C ASN A 11 -31.57 -5.41 17.69
N LYS A 12 -32.29 -4.58 18.47
CA LYS A 12 -33.73 -4.36 18.26
C LYS A 12 -34.03 -3.72 16.91
N PHE A 13 -33.23 -2.73 16.51
CA PHE A 13 -33.41 -2.03 15.24
C PHE A 13 -33.11 -2.95 14.04
N ALA A 14 -32.03 -3.75 14.13
CA ALA A 14 -31.70 -4.75 13.13
C ALA A 14 -32.83 -5.77 12.96
N ARG A 15 -33.41 -6.27 14.06
CA ARG A 15 -34.54 -7.21 14.02
C ARG A 15 -35.79 -6.60 13.38
N ALA A 16 -36.07 -5.32 13.65
CA ALA A 16 -37.16 -4.60 12.99
C ALA A 16 -36.92 -4.49 11.46
N ILE A 17 -35.69 -4.19 11.04
CA ILE A 17 -35.30 -4.14 9.62
C ILE A 17 -35.37 -5.52 8.96
N ILE A 18 -34.90 -6.57 9.65
CA ILE A 18 -35.02 -7.96 9.18
C ILE A 18 -36.50 -8.32 8.97
N GLY A 19 -37.40 -7.81 9.82
CA GLY A 19 -38.85 -7.96 9.67
C GLY A 19 -39.43 -7.35 8.40
N ILE A 20 -38.77 -6.37 7.77
CA ILE A 20 -39.15 -5.84 6.45
C ILE A 20 -38.91 -6.90 5.36
N GLY A 21 -37.89 -7.74 5.53
CA GLY A 21 -37.60 -8.88 4.66
C GLY A 21 -36.96 -8.51 3.32
N VAL A 22 -37.35 -9.24 2.27
CA VAL A 22 -36.75 -9.19 0.92
C VAL A 22 -36.71 -7.80 0.29
N PRO A 23 -37.74 -6.92 0.42
CA PRO A 23 -37.70 -5.57 -0.15
C PRO A 23 -36.51 -4.75 0.34
N PHE A 24 -36.18 -4.84 1.63
CA PHE A 24 -35.03 -4.13 2.19
C PHE A 24 -33.71 -4.67 1.63
N ILE A 25 -33.57 -6.00 1.58
CA ILE A 25 -32.39 -6.67 1.00
C ILE A 25 -32.18 -6.25 -0.46
N SER A 26 -33.25 -6.17 -1.24
CA SER A 26 -33.19 -5.72 -2.63
C SER A 26 -32.81 -4.23 -2.77
N ALA A 27 -33.27 -3.38 -1.86
CA ALA A 27 -32.84 -1.98 -1.80
C ALA A 27 -31.35 -1.87 -1.45
N LEU A 28 -30.87 -2.69 -0.51
CA LEU A 28 -29.47 -2.75 -0.12
C LEU A 28 -28.57 -3.20 -1.29
N ALA A 29 -29.01 -4.20 -2.06
CA ALA A 29 -28.31 -4.65 -3.28
C ALA A 29 -28.14 -3.51 -4.29
N LYS A 30 -29.21 -2.73 -4.54
CA LYS A 30 -29.14 -1.54 -5.41
C LYS A 30 -28.16 -0.48 -4.87
N GLY A 31 -28.10 -0.33 -3.56
CA GLY A 31 -27.17 0.57 -2.88
C GLY A 31 -25.72 0.15 -3.03
N LEU A 32 -25.42 -1.14 -2.89
CA LEU A 32 -24.09 -1.72 -3.15
C LEU A 32 -23.62 -1.45 -4.59
N GLN A 33 -24.53 -1.53 -5.56
CA GLN A 33 -24.27 -1.23 -6.97
C GLN A 33 -24.17 0.26 -7.30
N SER A 34 -24.29 1.15 -6.31
CA SER A 34 -24.22 2.61 -6.52
C SER A 34 -22.85 3.05 -7.05
N LYS A 35 -22.86 3.99 -8.01
CA LYS A 35 -21.64 4.62 -8.55
C LYS A 35 -21.01 5.62 -7.57
N VAL A 36 -21.73 5.97 -6.50
CA VAL A 36 -21.26 6.84 -5.43
C VAL A 36 -20.57 5.97 -4.39
N LYS A 37 -19.23 6.07 -4.29
CA LYS A 37 -18.41 5.25 -3.37
C LYS A 37 -18.93 5.31 -1.92
N GLY A 38 -19.29 6.50 -1.43
CA GLY A 38 -19.84 6.66 -0.08
C GLY A 38 -21.11 5.84 0.14
N THR A 39 -22.07 5.92 -0.77
CA THR A 39 -23.32 5.14 -0.69
C THR A 39 -23.07 3.64 -0.76
N SER A 40 -22.22 3.19 -1.68
CA SER A 40 -21.87 1.76 -1.80
C SER A 40 -21.19 1.24 -0.53
N HIS A 41 -20.26 2.01 0.04
CA HIS A 41 -19.59 1.72 1.31
C HIS A 41 -20.56 1.68 2.49
N ASP A 42 -21.43 2.69 2.64
CA ASP A 42 -22.45 2.73 3.70
C ASP A 42 -23.41 1.53 3.59
N CYS A 43 -23.79 1.13 2.38
CA CYS A 43 -24.58 -0.08 2.14
C CYS A 43 -23.81 -1.35 2.50
N LEU A 44 -22.49 -1.41 2.26
CA LEU A 44 -21.65 -2.55 2.67
C LEU A 44 -21.55 -2.64 4.20
N VAL A 45 -21.41 -1.51 4.90
CA VAL A 45 -21.44 -1.45 6.37
C VAL A 45 -22.79 -1.95 6.90
N CYS A 46 -23.90 -1.48 6.32
CA CYS A 46 -25.24 -1.96 6.65
C CYS A 46 -25.40 -3.47 6.39
N ALA A 47 -24.89 -3.97 5.26
CA ALA A 47 -24.91 -5.40 4.94
C ALA A 47 -24.14 -6.24 5.95
N ALA A 48 -22.97 -5.76 6.38
CA ALA A 48 -22.11 -6.39 7.37
C ALA A 48 -22.78 -6.46 8.75
N TRP A 49 -23.40 -5.37 9.18
CA TRP A 49 -24.16 -5.30 10.40
C TRP A 49 -25.35 -6.28 10.41
N LEU A 50 -26.14 -6.28 9.33
CA LEU A 50 -27.26 -7.21 9.18
C LEU A 50 -26.82 -8.67 9.13
N ALA A 51 -25.68 -8.96 8.50
CA ALA A 51 -25.14 -10.31 8.43
C ALA A 51 -24.84 -10.86 9.82
N SER A 52 -24.23 -10.04 10.69
CA SER A 52 -23.93 -10.42 12.08
C SER A 52 -25.20 -10.77 12.86
N GLU A 53 -26.25 -9.96 12.73
CA GLU A 53 -27.52 -10.19 13.41
C GLU A 53 -28.25 -11.41 12.86
N LEU A 54 -28.31 -11.59 11.53
CA LEU A 54 -28.90 -12.76 10.89
C LEU A 54 -28.18 -14.06 11.28
N ALA A 55 -26.85 -14.02 11.44
CA ALA A 55 -26.08 -15.17 11.91
C ALA A 55 -26.43 -15.55 13.35
N SER A 56 -26.69 -14.57 14.23
CA SER A 56 -27.11 -14.81 15.62
C SER A 56 -28.50 -15.44 15.74
N LEU A 57 -29.38 -15.19 14.76
CA LEU A 57 -30.74 -15.74 14.71
C LEU A 57 -30.79 -17.16 14.13
N GLY A 58 -29.66 -17.73 13.69
CA GLY A 58 -29.57 -19.09 13.16
C GLY A 58 -29.83 -19.22 11.65
N GLU A 59 -30.30 -20.40 11.22
CA GLU A 59 -30.72 -20.62 9.83
C GLU A 59 -32.15 -20.14 9.64
N ASN A 60 -32.33 -19.10 8.80
CA ASN A 60 -33.62 -18.50 8.49
C ASN A 60 -33.72 -18.30 6.97
N ASP A 61 -34.93 -18.39 6.41
CA ASP A 61 -35.16 -18.18 4.98
C ASP A 61 -34.65 -16.81 4.49
N ILE A 62 -34.78 -15.78 5.33
CA ILE A 62 -34.28 -14.43 5.04
C ILE A 62 -32.77 -14.41 4.84
N ARG A 63 -32.01 -15.20 5.61
CA ARG A 63 -30.55 -15.31 5.46
C ARG A 63 -30.19 -15.99 4.14
N CYS A 64 -30.96 -17.01 3.73
CA CYS A 64 -30.81 -17.63 2.41
C CYS A 64 -31.09 -16.63 1.28
N TYR A 65 -32.19 -15.89 1.33
CA TYR A 65 -32.51 -14.85 0.35
C TYR A 65 -31.46 -13.74 0.31
N ALA A 66 -30.97 -13.30 1.47
CA ALA A 66 -29.89 -12.32 1.55
C ALA A 66 -28.60 -12.84 0.90
N CYS A 67 -28.24 -14.10 1.15
CA CYS A 67 -27.12 -14.76 0.49
C CYS A 67 -27.32 -14.87 -1.03
N GLU A 68 -28.54 -15.13 -1.52
CA GLU A 68 -28.79 -15.20 -2.96
C GLU A 68 -28.67 -13.84 -3.66
N ILE A 69 -29.20 -12.80 -3.03
CA ILE A 69 -29.31 -11.47 -3.63
C ILE A 69 -27.99 -10.69 -3.48
N LEU A 70 -27.37 -10.72 -2.30
CA LEU A 70 -26.25 -9.83 -1.96
C LEU A 70 -24.88 -10.42 -2.23
N LEU A 71 -24.73 -11.76 -2.22
CA LEU A 71 -23.40 -12.39 -2.17
C LEU A 71 -22.51 -11.97 -3.33
N LEU A 72 -23.05 -11.87 -4.55
CA LEU A 72 -22.27 -11.51 -5.73
C LEU A 72 -21.72 -10.08 -5.64
N ASP A 73 -22.56 -9.13 -5.22
CA ASP A 73 -22.16 -7.73 -5.04
C ASP A 73 -21.16 -7.59 -3.88
N ILE A 74 -21.37 -8.30 -2.77
CA ILE A 74 -20.43 -8.33 -1.64
C ILE A 74 -19.07 -8.90 -2.06
N VAL A 75 -19.05 -10.00 -2.83
CA VAL A 75 -17.82 -10.63 -3.31
C VAL A 75 -17.02 -9.69 -4.23
N HIS A 76 -17.67 -8.75 -4.92
CA HIS A 76 -16.96 -7.72 -5.68
C HIS A 76 -16.06 -6.85 -4.78
N HIS A 77 -16.54 -6.51 -3.58
CA HIS A 77 -15.77 -5.76 -2.58
C HIS A 77 -14.65 -6.56 -1.91
N LEU A 78 -14.61 -7.89 -2.08
CA LEU A 78 -13.44 -8.70 -1.73
C LEU A 78 -12.29 -8.56 -2.72
N HIS A 79 -12.46 -7.89 -3.87
CA HIS A 79 -11.37 -7.79 -4.84
C HIS A 79 -10.15 -7.06 -4.25
N PRO A 80 -8.89 -7.48 -4.52
CA PRO A 80 -7.69 -6.88 -3.91
C PRO A 80 -7.50 -5.39 -4.19
N GLY A 81 -8.13 -4.88 -5.25
CA GLY A 81 -8.12 -3.45 -5.60
C GLY A 81 -9.08 -2.57 -4.77
N CYS A 82 -9.93 -3.17 -3.93
CA CYS A 82 -10.79 -2.44 -2.99
C CYS A 82 -9.99 -2.01 -1.74
N GLU A 83 -10.49 -1.00 -1.03
CA GLU A 83 -9.87 -0.55 0.22
C GLU A 83 -9.89 -1.67 1.28
N LEU A 84 -8.95 -1.63 2.23
CA LEU A 84 -8.79 -2.72 3.20
C LEU A 84 -10.04 -2.90 4.08
N ASP A 85 -10.68 -1.80 4.48
CA ASP A 85 -11.90 -1.81 5.28
C ASP A 85 -13.07 -2.44 4.51
N GLU A 86 -13.25 -2.10 3.24
CA GLU A 86 -14.25 -2.73 2.36
C GLU A 86 -14.02 -4.24 2.25
N ARG A 87 -12.76 -4.66 2.05
CA ARG A 87 -12.41 -6.09 1.96
C ARG A 87 -12.71 -6.84 3.26
N VAL A 88 -12.43 -6.23 4.42
CA VAL A 88 -12.72 -6.82 5.73
C VAL A 88 -14.23 -6.92 5.96
N LEU A 89 -14.99 -5.87 5.66
CA LEU A 89 -16.46 -5.87 5.77
C LEU A 89 -17.07 -6.93 4.84
N ALA A 90 -16.59 -7.01 3.60
CA ALA A 90 -17.04 -8.01 2.64
C ALA A 90 -16.70 -9.44 3.11
N CYS A 91 -15.52 -9.67 3.69
CA CYS A 91 -15.15 -10.97 4.26
C CYS A 91 -16.12 -11.37 5.38
N MET A 92 -16.41 -10.45 6.30
CA MET A 92 -17.36 -10.69 7.39
C MET A 92 -18.77 -10.97 6.86
N CYS A 93 -19.23 -10.22 5.86
CA CYS A 93 -20.49 -10.47 5.17
C CYS A 93 -20.53 -11.88 4.56
N VAL A 94 -19.51 -12.27 3.79
CA VAL A 94 -19.46 -13.58 3.14
C VAL A 94 -19.52 -14.70 4.18
N TYR A 95 -18.73 -14.59 5.26
CA TYR A 95 -18.74 -15.56 6.35
C TYR A 95 -20.13 -15.71 6.99
N ASN A 96 -20.78 -14.58 7.30
CA ASN A 96 -22.05 -14.58 8.00
C ASN A 96 -23.25 -14.92 7.09
N TYR A 97 -23.26 -14.53 5.82
CA TYR A 97 -24.37 -14.87 4.91
C TYR A 97 -24.29 -16.31 4.38
N THR A 98 -23.09 -16.88 4.25
CA THR A 98 -22.95 -18.23 3.69
C THR A 98 -23.18 -19.33 4.75
N SER A 99 -24.40 -19.85 4.82
CA SER A 99 -24.73 -21.09 5.56
C SER A 99 -25.23 -22.19 4.62
N GLY A 100 -25.11 -23.45 5.05
CA GLY A 100 -25.60 -24.63 4.32
C GLY A 100 -25.22 -24.64 2.83
N LYS A 101 -26.24 -24.69 1.95
CA LYS A 101 -26.08 -24.68 0.48
C LYS A 101 -25.37 -23.43 -0.07
N GLY A 102 -25.42 -22.30 0.65
CA GLY A 102 -24.71 -21.07 0.28
C GLY A 102 -23.19 -21.23 0.23
N LYS A 103 -22.62 -22.18 0.98
CA LYS A 103 -21.17 -22.47 0.94
C LYS A 103 -20.70 -22.97 -0.43
N GLN A 104 -21.56 -23.65 -1.19
CA GLN A 104 -21.22 -24.10 -2.54
C GLN A 104 -21.04 -22.92 -3.51
N LYS A 105 -21.67 -21.76 -3.26
CA LYS A 105 -21.49 -20.55 -4.06
C LYS A 105 -20.09 -19.94 -3.89
N LEU A 106 -19.32 -20.32 -2.86
CA LEU A 106 -17.92 -19.91 -2.71
C LEU A 106 -17.01 -20.53 -3.79
N MET A 107 -17.48 -21.55 -4.50
CA MET A 107 -16.74 -22.19 -5.59
C MET A 107 -16.55 -21.30 -6.82
N SER A 108 -17.48 -20.36 -7.03
CA SER A 108 -17.42 -19.42 -8.14
C SER A 108 -16.56 -18.19 -7.82
N LEU A 109 -15.92 -18.14 -6.64
CA LEU A 109 -15.05 -17.03 -6.28
C LEU A 109 -13.91 -16.88 -7.30
N SER A 110 -13.76 -15.64 -7.79
CA SER A 110 -12.65 -15.26 -8.63
C SER A 110 -11.31 -15.53 -7.95
N GLU A 111 -10.24 -15.64 -8.73
CA GLU A 111 -8.88 -15.78 -8.20
C GLU A 111 -8.50 -14.61 -7.28
N GLY A 112 -8.82 -13.38 -7.68
CA GLY A 112 -8.59 -12.19 -6.86
C GLY A 112 -9.33 -12.21 -5.53
N SER A 113 -10.61 -12.63 -5.51
CA SER A 113 -11.36 -12.73 -4.24
C SER A 113 -10.74 -13.76 -3.30
N ARG A 114 -10.27 -14.90 -3.83
CA ARG A 114 -9.58 -15.93 -3.03
C ARG A 114 -8.22 -15.44 -2.52
N GLU A 115 -7.49 -14.69 -3.34
CA GLU A 115 -6.25 -14.03 -2.92
C GLU A 115 -6.49 -13.01 -1.81
N SER A 116 -7.55 -12.20 -1.88
CA SER A 116 -7.91 -11.33 -0.76
C SER A 116 -8.23 -12.10 0.52
N LEU A 117 -8.96 -13.23 0.45
CA LEU A 117 -9.19 -14.07 1.63
C LEU A 117 -7.88 -14.62 2.19
N ARG A 118 -6.95 -15.04 1.33
CA ARG A 118 -5.60 -15.47 1.74
C ARG A 118 -4.81 -14.36 2.42
N ARG A 119 -4.92 -13.11 1.97
CA ARG A 119 -4.27 -11.97 2.65
C ARG A 119 -4.92 -11.67 3.99
N LEU A 120 -6.25 -11.69 4.03
CA LEU A 120 -7.04 -11.43 5.22
C LEU A 120 -6.94 -12.54 6.28
N SER A 121 -6.56 -13.77 5.93
CA SER A 121 -6.39 -14.86 6.91
C SER A 121 -5.30 -14.58 7.93
N SER A 122 -4.31 -13.75 7.58
CA SER A 122 -3.30 -13.28 8.53
C SER A 122 -3.84 -12.29 9.58
N PHE A 123 -5.02 -11.72 9.35
CA PHE A 123 -5.64 -10.70 10.20
C PHE A 123 -6.95 -11.16 10.86
N THR A 124 -7.69 -12.08 10.23
CA THR A 124 -9.02 -12.50 10.67
C THR A 124 -9.22 -14.00 10.46
N TRP A 125 -9.69 -14.67 11.52
CA TRP A 125 -9.99 -16.11 11.49
C TRP A 125 -11.14 -16.45 10.53
N MET A 126 -12.09 -15.53 10.31
CA MET A 126 -13.19 -15.72 9.34
C MET A 126 -12.68 -15.97 7.92
N ALA A 127 -11.61 -15.25 7.51
CA ALA A 127 -11.01 -15.43 6.21
C ALA A 127 -10.29 -16.78 6.08
N GLU A 128 -9.68 -17.26 7.17
CA GLU A 128 -9.06 -18.59 7.23
C GLU A 128 -10.11 -19.69 7.06
N GLU A 129 -11.24 -19.62 7.77
CA GLU A 129 -12.36 -20.55 7.63
C GLU A 129 -12.93 -20.57 6.21
N LEU A 130 -13.17 -19.39 5.62
CA LEU A 130 -13.64 -19.29 4.23
C LEU A 130 -12.64 -19.91 3.24
N LEU A 131 -11.33 -19.70 3.48
CA LEU A 131 -10.29 -20.28 2.64
C LEU A 131 -10.27 -21.80 2.74
N GLN A 132 -10.37 -22.36 3.96
CA GLN A 132 -10.47 -23.81 4.17
C GLN A 132 -11.67 -24.42 3.44
N VAL A 133 -12.83 -23.76 3.47
CA VAL A 133 -14.02 -24.20 2.71
C VAL A 133 -13.72 -24.20 1.21
N THR A 134 -13.10 -23.14 0.68
CA THR A 134 -12.75 -23.10 -0.76
C THR A 134 -11.71 -24.16 -1.15
N ASP A 135 -10.73 -24.42 -0.29
CA ASP A 135 -9.66 -25.39 -0.54
C ASP A 135 -10.16 -26.84 -0.42
N TYR A 136 -11.09 -27.12 0.51
CA TYR A 136 -11.73 -28.43 0.65
C TYR A 136 -12.37 -28.89 -0.67
N TYR A 137 -13.04 -27.97 -1.36
CA TYR A 137 -13.68 -28.27 -2.63
C TYR A 137 -12.75 -28.11 -3.86
N LEU A 138 -11.60 -27.42 -3.75
CA LEU A 138 -10.61 -27.21 -4.84
C LEU A 138 -9.16 -27.55 -4.42
N PRO A 139 -8.84 -28.79 -4.04
CA PRO A 139 -7.57 -29.15 -3.41
C PRO A 139 -6.32 -29.08 -4.31
N ARG A 140 -6.48 -28.85 -5.63
CA ARG A 140 -5.39 -28.96 -6.63
C ARG A 140 -4.82 -27.63 -7.16
N LYS A 141 -5.26 -26.47 -6.67
CA LYS A 141 -4.70 -25.18 -7.14
C LYS A 141 -3.45 -24.80 -6.33
N PRO A 142 -2.38 -24.30 -6.98
CA PRO A 142 -1.20 -23.83 -6.27
C PRO A 142 -1.57 -22.69 -5.32
N ARG A 143 -0.91 -22.67 -4.15
CA ARG A 143 -1.18 -21.69 -3.07
C ARG A 143 -0.84 -20.24 -3.45
N VAL A 144 0.06 -20.02 -4.41
CA VAL A 144 0.47 -18.69 -4.89
C VAL A 144 0.31 -18.64 -6.40
N SER A 145 -0.54 -17.73 -6.87
CA SER A 145 -0.60 -17.39 -8.28
C SER A 145 0.44 -16.31 -8.56
N CYS A 146 1.16 -16.42 -9.68
CA CYS A 146 2.20 -15.45 -10.08
C CYS A 146 1.67 -14.53 -11.18
N VAL A 147 0.36 -14.29 -11.20
CA VAL A 147 -0.32 -13.53 -12.24
C VAL A 147 -0.42 -12.07 -11.78
N HIS A 148 0.00 -11.16 -12.66
CA HIS A 148 -0.11 -9.72 -12.43
C HIS A 148 -1.08 -9.14 -13.43
N THR A 149 -2.25 -8.73 -12.97
CA THR A 149 -3.25 -8.09 -13.83
C THR A 149 -2.98 -6.59 -13.88
N GLN A 150 -2.78 -6.07 -15.09
CA GLN A 150 -2.68 -4.63 -15.29
C GLN A 150 -4.06 -3.99 -15.14
N ILE A 151 -4.18 -3.07 -14.19
CA ILE A 151 -5.44 -2.39 -13.88
C ILE A 151 -5.45 -0.94 -14.32
N LEU A 152 -4.29 -0.34 -14.62
CA LEU A 152 -4.19 1.06 -14.96
C LEU A 152 -3.10 1.27 -16.00
N GLU A 153 -3.40 2.08 -17.01
CA GLU A 153 -2.42 2.70 -17.90
C GLU A 153 -2.91 4.09 -18.26
N ILE A 154 -2.24 5.10 -17.71
CA ILE A 154 -2.61 6.50 -17.89
C ILE A 154 -1.37 7.34 -18.14
N GLY A 155 -1.49 8.31 -19.01
CA GLY A 155 -0.42 9.25 -19.32
C GLY A 155 -0.99 10.36 -20.20
N GLN A 156 -0.43 11.55 -20.07
CA GLN A 156 -0.71 12.63 -21.00
C GLN A 156 0.62 13.14 -21.57
N PRO A 157 0.70 13.39 -22.88
CA PRO A 157 1.89 13.96 -23.49
C PRO A 157 2.17 15.35 -22.90
N GLY A 158 3.44 15.65 -22.63
CA GLY A 158 3.92 17.00 -22.25
C GLY A 158 4.21 17.26 -20.76
N ASN A 159 3.90 16.34 -19.84
CA ASN A 159 4.13 16.57 -18.40
C ASN A 159 5.56 16.29 -17.92
N GLY A 160 6.38 15.64 -18.75
CA GLY A 160 7.70 15.15 -18.36
C GLY A 160 7.62 13.90 -17.47
N ALA A 161 8.77 13.50 -16.91
CA ALA A 161 8.91 12.27 -16.15
C ALA A 161 8.06 12.24 -14.86
N VAL A 162 7.51 11.07 -14.53
CA VAL A 162 6.79 10.82 -13.27
C VAL A 162 7.78 10.51 -12.16
N THR A 163 8.01 11.48 -11.27
CA THR A 163 9.06 11.40 -10.24
C THR A 163 8.54 10.96 -8.88
N ALA A 164 7.25 11.12 -8.59
CA ALA A 164 6.65 10.72 -7.33
C ALA A 164 5.22 10.20 -7.53
N ILE A 165 4.84 9.17 -6.77
CA ILE A 165 3.50 8.58 -6.78
C ILE A 165 3.09 8.30 -5.34
N THR A 166 1.83 8.57 -5.00
CA THR A 166 1.18 8.05 -3.79
C THR A 166 -0.30 7.78 -4.05
N PHE A 167 -0.89 6.86 -3.30
CA PHE A 167 -2.27 6.43 -3.46
C PHE A 167 -2.99 6.46 -2.11
N PHE A 168 -4.17 7.07 -2.08
CA PHE A 168 -4.95 7.22 -0.85
C PHE A 168 -6.43 7.45 -1.14
N ARG A 169 -7.32 6.74 -0.45
CA ARG A 169 -8.80 6.87 -0.55
C ARG A 169 -9.28 6.83 -2.00
N GLY A 170 -8.80 5.86 -2.78
CA GLY A 170 -9.12 5.73 -4.21
C GLY A 170 -8.55 6.82 -5.12
N GLN A 171 -7.73 7.75 -4.61
CA GLN A 171 -7.09 8.81 -5.38
C GLN A 171 -5.59 8.55 -5.54
N LEU A 172 -5.11 8.70 -6.77
CA LEU A 172 -3.69 8.61 -7.11
C LEU A 172 -3.12 10.01 -7.29
N PHE A 173 -2.16 10.39 -6.45
CA PHE A 173 -1.42 11.64 -6.56
C PHE A 173 -0.08 11.38 -7.24
N VAL A 174 0.22 12.22 -8.22
CA VAL A 174 1.35 12.05 -9.14
C VAL A 174 2.10 13.36 -9.21
N GLY A 175 3.40 13.30 -8.97
CA GLY A 175 4.33 14.41 -9.04
C GLY A 175 5.22 14.26 -10.26
N TYR A 176 5.37 15.34 -11.01
CA TYR A 176 6.12 15.37 -12.25
C TYR A 176 7.43 16.15 -12.12
N PHE A 177 8.35 15.88 -13.06
CA PHE A 177 9.63 16.57 -13.16
C PHE A 177 9.50 18.09 -13.36
N ASN A 178 8.42 18.55 -13.99
CA ASN A 178 8.16 19.97 -14.23
C ASN A 178 7.54 20.71 -13.02
N GLY A 179 7.36 20.05 -11.87
CA GLY A 179 6.76 20.63 -10.66
C GLY A 179 5.23 20.53 -10.59
N THR A 180 4.57 20.00 -11.62
CA THR A 180 3.13 19.75 -11.58
C THR A 180 2.80 18.59 -10.65
N ILE A 181 1.70 18.69 -9.92
CA ILE A 181 1.05 17.60 -9.18
C ILE A 181 -0.34 17.39 -9.78
N ARG A 182 -0.68 16.14 -10.09
CA ARG A 182 -2.04 15.75 -10.52
C ARG A 182 -2.63 14.73 -9.58
N ALA A 183 -3.92 14.85 -9.33
CA ALA A 183 -4.69 13.84 -8.63
C ALA A 183 -5.68 13.19 -9.62
N TRP A 184 -5.69 11.86 -9.62
CA TRP A 184 -6.59 11.04 -10.42
C TRP A 184 -7.56 10.29 -9.50
N ASP A 185 -8.84 10.31 -9.82
CA ASP A 185 -9.80 9.37 -9.21
C ASP A 185 -9.79 8.09 -10.05
N ILE A 186 -9.45 6.97 -9.42
CA ILE A 186 -9.39 5.66 -10.06
C ILE A 186 -10.72 4.94 -9.83
N LYS A 187 -11.35 4.52 -10.93
CA LYS A 187 -12.56 3.70 -10.96
C LYS A 187 -12.35 2.53 -11.93
N GLY A 188 -11.91 1.40 -11.40
CA GLY A 188 -11.51 0.24 -12.21
C GLY A 188 -10.36 0.61 -13.14
N GLN A 189 -10.52 0.34 -14.43
CA GLN A 189 -9.52 0.66 -15.46
C GLN A 189 -9.57 2.10 -15.98
N ARG A 190 -10.52 2.92 -15.49
CA ARG A 190 -10.64 4.33 -15.89
C ARG A 190 -10.09 5.21 -14.78
N ALA A 191 -9.29 6.21 -15.16
CA ALA A 191 -8.92 7.27 -14.25
C ALA A 191 -9.26 8.62 -14.86
N VAL A 192 -9.77 9.51 -14.02
CA VAL A 192 -10.11 10.88 -14.41
C VAL A 192 -9.29 11.83 -13.57
N ILE A 193 -8.66 12.83 -14.21
CA ILE A 193 -7.99 13.91 -13.50
C ILE A 193 -9.06 14.70 -12.76
N ILE A 194 -8.93 14.75 -11.45
CA ILE A 194 -9.84 15.54 -10.59
C ILE A 194 -9.19 16.83 -10.13
N ARG A 195 -7.85 16.92 -10.14
CA ARG A 195 -7.10 18.10 -9.70
C ARG A 195 -5.75 18.19 -10.41
N GLU A 196 -5.33 19.42 -10.66
CA GLU A 196 -3.98 19.75 -11.14
C GLU A 196 -3.51 21.03 -10.46
N VAL A 197 -2.28 21.01 -9.95
CA VAL A 197 -1.63 22.17 -9.33
C VAL A 197 -0.18 22.26 -9.78
N LYS A 198 0.31 23.46 -10.02
CA LYS A 198 1.70 23.72 -10.45
C LYS A 198 2.31 24.85 -9.63
N GLU A 199 2.52 24.55 -8.35
CA GLU A 199 3.10 25.48 -7.39
C GLU A 199 4.58 25.22 -7.12
N HIS A 200 5.04 23.98 -7.32
CA HIS A 200 6.47 23.68 -7.23
C HIS A 200 7.19 24.20 -8.47
N LYS A 201 8.37 24.80 -8.24
CA LYS A 201 9.18 25.39 -9.32
C LYS A 201 10.10 24.37 -10.00
N LYS A 202 10.24 23.17 -9.43
CA LYS A 202 11.07 22.07 -9.91
C LYS A 202 10.40 20.73 -9.57
N ALA A 203 11.01 19.63 -10.03
CA ALA A 203 10.54 18.26 -9.85
C ALA A 203 10.01 17.96 -8.45
N VAL A 204 8.82 17.37 -8.40
CA VAL A 204 8.24 16.83 -7.15
C VAL A 204 8.84 15.45 -6.92
N THR A 205 9.64 15.30 -5.89
CA THR A 205 10.50 14.13 -5.69
C THR A 205 9.87 13.06 -4.81
N CYS A 206 8.89 13.43 -3.99
CA CYS A 206 8.22 12.50 -3.07
C CYS A 206 6.92 13.09 -2.51
N PHE A 207 6.07 12.20 -2.01
CA PHE A 207 4.89 12.54 -1.23
C PHE A 207 4.90 11.75 0.08
N ALA A 208 4.20 12.27 1.09
CA ALA A 208 3.76 11.50 2.24
C ALA A 208 2.41 12.04 2.73
N LEU A 209 1.67 11.20 3.45
CA LEU A 209 0.37 11.58 4.01
C LEU A 209 0.55 11.93 5.48
N SER A 210 -0.17 12.94 5.95
CA SER A 210 -0.29 13.19 7.39
C SER A 210 -0.95 11.98 8.06
N GLU A 211 -0.58 11.66 9.30
CA GLU A 211 -1.20 10.56 10.07
C GLU A 211 -2.72 10.72 10.23
N THR A 212 -3.22 11.96 10.27
CA THR A 212 -4.67 12.24 10.31
C THR A 212 -5.39 11.91 8.99
N GLY A 213 -4.65 11.63 7.92
CA GLY A 213 -5.18 11.36 6.58
C GLY A 213 -5.87 12.56 5.92
N GLN A 214 -5.69 13.78 6.43
CA GLN A 214 -6.36 14.98 5.91
C GLN A 214 -5.48 15.77 4.93
N ASN A 215 -4.16 15.70 5.12
CA ASN A 215 -3.21 16.48 4.35
C ASN A 215 -2.24 15.59 3.58
N LEU A 216 -1.94 16.01 2.35
CA LEU A 216 -0.88 15.47 1.53
C LEU A 216 0.33 16.39 1.66
N LEU A 217 1.52 15.85 1.88
CA LEU A 217 2.76 16.61 1.81
C LEU A 217 3.48 16.26 0.52
N SER A 218 4.06 17.26 -0.14
CA SER A 218 4.92 17.08 -1.32
C SER A 218 6.27 17.75 -1.11
N GLY A 219 7.33 17.06 -1.49
CA GLY A 219 8.70 17.53 -1.42
C GLY A 219 9.24 17.74 -2.81
N SER A 220 10.08 18.76 -2.98
CA SER A 220 10.59 19.12 -4.30
C SER A 220 12.07 19.47 -4.31
N ALA A 221 12.66 19.30 -5.49
CA ALA A 221 13.98 19.82 -5.83
C ALA A 221 14.04 21.37 -5.81
N ASP A 222 12.90 22.07 -5.70
CA ASP A 222 12.83 23.51 -5.48
C ASP A 222 13.16 23.94 -4.05
N LYS A 223 13.51 22.96 -3.20
CA LYS A 223 13.90 23.13 -1.80
C LYS A 223 12.73 23.48 -0.87
N SER A 224 11.51 23.18 -1.29
CA SER A 224 10.33 23.32 -0.43
C SER A 224 9.63 21.99 -0.16
N ILE A 225 9.00 21.90 1.00
CA ILE A 225 7.95 20.93 1.30
C ILE A 225 6.65 21.72 1.40
N ARG A 226 5.63 21.29 0.66
CA ARG A 226 4.30 21.92 0.67
C ARG A 226 3.30 20.98 1.33
N VAL A 227 2.46 21.55 2.18
CA VAL A 227 1.32 20.85 2.80
C VAL A 227 0.06 21.22 2.04
N TRP A 228 -0.69 20.20 1.66
CA TRP A 228 -1.90 20.34 0.86
C TRP A 228 -3.10 19.82 1.62
N LYS A 229 -4.10 20.67 1.80
CA LYS A 229 -5.40 20.24 2.29
C LYS A 229 -6.19 19.62 1.15
N MET A 230 -6.65 18.39 1.35
CA MET A 230 -7.44 17.64 0.38
C MET A 230 -8.93 17.96 0.55
N ALA A 231 -9.41 19.03 -0.10
CA ALA A 231 -10.84 19.35 -0.14
C ALA A 231 -11.50 18.64 -1.34
N GLN A 232 -12.83 18.44 -1.31
CA GLN A 232 -13.56 17.68 -2.34
C GLN A 232 -13.24 18.12 -3.78
N ARG A 233 -13.02 19.41 -4.05
CA ARG A 233 -12.76 19.94 -5.41
C ARG A 233 -11.39 20.55 -5.65
N LYS A 234 -10.53 20.71 -4.63
CA LYS A 234 -9.25 21.44 -4.79
C LYS A 234 -8.16 20.90 -3.86
N LEU A 235 -6.93 20.93 -4.36
CA LEU A 235 -5.70 20.78 -3.58
C LEU A 235 -5.26 22.18 -3.19
N GLU A 236 -5.40 22.55 -1.93
CA GLU A 236 -5.03 23.88 -1.44
C GLU A 236 -3.74 23.81 -0.65
N CYS A 237 -2.73 24.58 -1.07
CA CYS A 237 -1.49 24.68 -0.32
C CYS A 237 -1.75 25.51 0.93
N VAL A 238 -1.73 24.86 2.09
CA VAL A 238 -1.99 25.50 3.39
C VAL A 238 -0.70 25.95 4.07
N GLU A 239 0.40 25.23 3.86
CA GLU A 239 1.70 25.58 4.43
C GLU A 239 2.85 25.26 3.48
N VAL A 240 3.93 26.02 3.62
CA VAL A 240 5.17 25.83 2.85
C VAL A 240 6.36 25.88 3.82
N PHE A 241 7.13 24.81 3.86
CA PHE A 241 8.40 24.73 4.58
C PHE A 241 9.54 24.93 3.60
N GLN A 242 10.34 25.98 3.81
CA GLN A 242 11.54 26.24 3.01
C GLN A 242 12.76 25.58 3.65
N ILE A 243 13.52 24.87 2.83
CA ILE A 243 14.71 24.12 3.22
C ILE A 243 15.91 24.66 2.44
N LYS A 244 17.12 24.53 3.01
CA LYS A 244 18.35 25.03 2.37
C LYS A 244 18.77 24.22 1.14
N GLU A 245 18.34 22.96 1.05
CA GLU A 245 18.74 21.99 0.04
C GLU A 245 17.55 21.32 -0.65
N ALA A 246 17.82 20.73 -1.81
CA ALA A 246 16.82 20.00 -2.59
C ALA A 246 16.37 18.74 -1.84
N VAL A 247 15.07 18.53 -1.78
CA VAL A 247 14.47 17.33 -1.18
C VAL A 247 14.65 16.17 -2.16
N GLN A 248 15.12 15.01 -1.68
CA GLN A 248 15.14 13.77 -2.45
C GLN A 248 13.98 12.87 -2.05
N LYS A 249 13.90 12.56 -0.76
CA LYS A 249 12.83 11.74 -0.16
C LYS A 249 12.49 12.32 1.20
N PHE A 250 11.27 12.17 1.67
CA PHE A 250 10.98 12.37 3.09
C PHE A 250 9.92 11.37 3.54
N ASP A 251 9.84 11.19 4.85
CA ASP A 251 8.82 10.39 5.51
C ASP A 251 8.35 11.10 6.78
N ILE A 252 7.15 10.77 7.25
CA ILE A 252 6.49 11.46 8.37
C ILE A 252 6.21 10.48 9.50
N TYR A 253 6.50 10.92 10.73
CA TYR A 253 6.12 10.21 11.95
C TYR A 253 5.62 11.22 12.99
N GLY A 254 4.34 11.15 13.35
CA GLY A 254 3.68 12.13 14.19
C GLY A 254 3.80 13.55 13.64
N ASP A 255 4.41 14.42 14.43
CA ASP A 255 4.68 15.82 14.09
C ASP A 255 6.05 16.03 13.41
N LYS A 256 6.83 14.96 13.19
CA LYS A 256 8.21 15.03 12.68
C LYS A 256 8.27 14.58 11.23
N ILE A 257 9.02 15.34 10.43
CA ILE A 257 9.32 15.02 9.03
C ILE A 257 10.81 14.71 8.93
N ILE A 258 11.16 13.52 8.47
CA ILE A 258 12.53 13.12 8.19
C ILE A 258 12.79 13.36 6.70
N VAL A 259 13.66 14.31 6.38
CA VAL A 259 13.95 14.75 5.02
C VAL A 259 15.34 14.30 4.62
N LEU A 260 15.42 13.52 3.54
CA LEU A 260 16.66 13.14 2.88
C LEU A 260 17.04 14.20 1.84
N THR A 261 18.23 14.79 1.97
CA THR A 261 18.84 15.68 0.97
C THR A 261 20.09 15.03 0.38
N HIS A 262 20.74 15.70 -0.58
CA HIS A 262 21.99 15.22 -1.16
C HIS A 262 23.17 15.16 -0.18
N LYS A 263 23.18 16.01 0.86
CA LYS A 263 24.35 16.15 1.77
C LYS A 263 24.10 15.69 3.19
N ASN A 264 22.84 15.61 3.60
CA ASN A 264 22.46 15.42 4.99
C ASN A 264 21.03 14.87 5.10
N VAL A 265 20.71 14.41 6.31
CA VAL A 265 19.33 14.07 6.69
C VAL A 265 18.87 15.13 7.67
N LEU A 266 17.71 15.73 7.40
CA LEU A 266 17.11 16.73 8.26
C LEU A 266 15.95 16.09 9.01
N LYS A 267 15.80 16.46 10.28
CA LYS A 267 14.60 16.20 11.06
C LYS A 267 13.94 17.54 11.31
N PHE A 268 12.76 17.71 10.73
CA PHE A 268 11.93 18.89 10.92
C PHE A 268 10.83 18.54 11.91
N SER A 269 10.68 19.30 12.99
CA SER A 269 9.53 19.19 13.88
C SER A 269 8.53 20.29 13.54
N CYS A 270 7.31 19.89 13.17
CA CYS A 270 6.25 20.84 12.81
C CYS A 270 5.77 21.64 14.03
N SER A 271 5.69 21.01 15.21
CA SER A 271 5.26 21.67 16.46
C SER A 271 6.26 22.73 16.93
N ALA A 272 7.55 22.37 16.95
CA ALA A 272 8.63 23.27 17.40
C ALA A 272 9.16 24.19 16.29
N ARG A 273 8.74 23.99 15.03
CA ARG A 273 9.29 24.63 13.82
C ARG A 273 10.82 24.64 13.79
N SER A 274 11.43 23.58 14.32
CA SER A 274 12.87 23.45 14.47
C SER A 274 13.42 22.41 13.50
N THR A 275 14.62 22.67 12.99
CA THR A 275 15.30 21.78 12.05
C THR A 275 16.61 21.29 12.66
N GLN A 276 16.69 19.99 12.91
CA GLN A 276 17.92 19.33 13.30
C GLN A 276 18.58 18.70 12.07
N THR A 277 19.92 18.78 12.01
CA THR A 277 20.69 18.20 10.91
C THR A 277 21.50 17.01 11.38
N PHE A 278 21.30 15.89 10.73
CA PHE A 278 21.98 14.63 10.95
C PHE A 278 22.83 14.24 9.73
N TYR A 279 23.84 13.39 9.97
CA TYR A 279 24.67 12.78 8.93
C TYR A 279 25.24 13.78 7.90
N LYS A 280 25.78 14.90 8.39
CA LYS A 280 26.49 15.88 7.55
C LYS A 280 27.58 15.17 6.76
N SER A 281 27.61 15.40 5.44
CA SER A 281 28.55 14.84 4.47
C SER A 281 28.48 13.32 4.25
N LYS A 282 27.44 12.63 4.74
CA LYS A 282 27.22 11.22 4.43
C LYS A 282 26.23 11.09 3.28
N HIS A 283 26.61 10.37 2.24
CA HIS A 283 25.75 10.17 1.06
C HIS A 283 24.69 9.09 1.35
N VAL A 284 23.56 9.50 1.92
CA VAL A 284 22.40 8.64 2.14
C VAL A 284 21.59 8.56 0.83
N LYS A 285 21.22 7.34 0.40
CA LYS A 285 20.53 7.08 -0.87
C LYS A 285 19.07 6.68 -0.69
N SER A 286 18.73 6.07 0.43
CA SER A 286 17.38 5.58 0.70
C SER A 286 16.98 5.79 2.14
N LEU A 287 15.67 5.94 2.34
CA LEU A 287 15.01 6.15 3.62
C LEU A 287 13.77 5.24 3.65
N ALA A 288 13.61 4.52 4.75
CA ALA A 288 12.39 3.79 5.10
C ALA A 288 12.08 4.02 6.58
N LEU A 289 10.82 4.33 6.89
CA LEU A 289 10.36 4.54 8.26
C LEU A 289 9.50 3.33 8.71
N SER A 290 9.72 2.86 9.93
CA SER A 290 8.85 1.86 10.56
C SER A 290 8.88 1.99 12.08
N GLN A 291 7.70 1.95 12.72
CA GLN A 291 7.54 1.96 14.18
C GLN A 291 8.34 3.09 14.88
N GLY A 292 8.34 4.31 14.32
CA GLY A 292 9.05 5.46 14.89
C GLY A 292 10.56 5.47 14.67
N LYS A 293 11.08 4.56 13.83
CA LYS A 293 12.50 4.45 13.50
C LYS A 293 12.72 4.66 12.01
N ALA A 294 13.71 5.48 11.68
CA ALA A 294 14.14 5.72 10.31
C ALA A 294 15.38 4.88 9.99
N TYR A 295 15.30 4.08 8.93
CA TYR A 295 16.35 3.25 8.40
C TYR A 295 16.94 3.91 7.16
N LEU A 296 18.24 4.19 7.19
CA LEU A 296 18.95 4.96 6.17
C LEU A 296 19.96 4.07 5.45
N GLY A 297 19.81 3.92 4.13
CA GLY A 297 20.75 3.20 3.29
C GLY A 297 21.82 4.14 2.77
N CYS A 298 23.08 3.90 3.15
CA CYS A 298 24.17 4.79 2.84
C CYS A 298 25.03 4.27 1.68
N GLY A 299 25.65 5.21 0.94
CA GLY A 299 26.58 4.90 -0.15
C GLY A 299 27.88 4.24 0.32
N ASP A 300 28.22 4.37 1.60
CA ASP A 300 29.38 3.73 2.26
C ASP A 300 29.08 2.31 2.76
N LEU A 301 28.03 1.67 2.23
CA LEU A 301 27.60 0.30 2.55
C LEU A 301 26.91 0.13 3.91
N SER A 302 26.79 1.20 4.71
CA SER A 302 26.17 1.11 6.03
C SER A 302 24.66 1.32 6.00
N ILE A 303 23.96 0.68 6.94
CA ILE A 303 22.57 0.97 7.28
C ILE A 303 22.59 1.71 8.63
N GLN A 304 21.93 2.85 8.73
CA GLN A 304 21.85 3.62 9.97
C GLN A 304 20.42 3.63 10.51
N GLU A 305 20.25 3.43 11.82
CA GLU A 305 18.96 3.56 12.51
C GLU A 305 18.95 4.91 13.24
N LEU A 306 17.91 5.70 12.97
CA LEU A 306 17.64 6.93 13.68
C LEU A 306 16.30 6.77 14.38
N ASP A 307 16.31 6.82 15.70
CA ASP A 307 15.06 6.88 16.46
C ASP A 307 14.46 8.29 16.30
N VAL A 308 13.21 8.34 15.82
CA VAL A 308 12.52 9.61 15.57
C VAL A 308 11.95 10.18 16.87
N SER A 309 11.59 9.29 17.82
CA SER A 309 10.96 9.61 19.09
C SER A 309 11.96 10.14 20.11
N VAL A 310 12.99 9.34 20.40
CA VAL A 310 14.07 9.64 21.33
C VAL A 310 15.23 10.15 20.48
N GLU A 311 15.83 11.29 20.81
CA GLU A 311 16.95 11.89 20.05
C GLU A 311 18.27 11.06 20.11
N SER A 312 18.18 9.76 20.33
CA SER A 312 19.28 8.81 20.34
C SER A 312 19.58 8.28 18.94
N LYS A 313 20.84 8.33 18.56
CA LYS A 313 21.36 7.72 17.34
C LYS A 313 21.87 6.34 17.68
N ILE A 314 21.38 5.32 16.97
CA ILE A 314 21.95 3.97 17.06
C ILE A 314 22.50 3.65 15.68
N GLU A 315 23.82 3.74 15.53
CA GLU A 315 24.44 3.17 14.33
C GLU A 315 24.28 1.66 14.40
N ILE A 316 23.44 1.07 13.54
CA ILE A 316 23.48 -0.38 13.29
C ILE A 316 24.72 -0.63 12.43
N ARG A 317 25.90 -0.49 13.05
CA ARG A 317 27.12 -1.03 12.43
C ARG A 317 26.97 -2.54 12.40
N ALA A 318 27.07 -3.11 11.21
CA ALA A 318 27.55 -4.47 11.12
C ALA A 318 28.88 -4.52 11.89
N PRO A 319 29.03 -5.44 12.84
CA PRO A 319 30.23 -5.49 13.64
C PRO A 319 31.42 -5.79 12.75
N THR A 320 32.42 -4.94 12.90
CA THR A 320 33.77 -5.20 12.45
C THR A 320 34.15 -6.64 12.76
N ARG A 321 34.53 -7.37 11.70
CA ARG A 321 35.07 -8.74 11.65
C ARG A 321 34.05 -9.89 11.66
N SER A 322 33.14 -9.94 10.69
CA SER A 322 32.82 -11.18 9.94
C SER A 322 31.59 -11.07 9.02
N TRP A 323 31.51 -10.07 8.14
CA TRP A 323 30.49 -10.09 7.07
C TRP A 323 31.09 -9.62 5.76
N ARG A 324 31.04 -10.49 4.75
CA ARG A 324 31.15 -10.11 3.34
C ARG A 324 29.87 -9.35 2.96
N ILE A 325 29.69 -8.16 3.54
CA ILE A 325 28.73 -7.18 3.05
C ILE A 325 29.16 -6.89 1.62
N SER A 326 28.23 -7.08 0.69
CA SER A 326 28.36 -6.75 -0.72
C SER A 326 29.20 -5.47 -0.92
N LYS A 327 30.23 -5.52 -1.76
CA LYS A 327 31.18 -4.40 -2.03
C LYS A 327 30.52 -3.18 -2.74
N GLN A 328 29.21 -2.98 -2.63
CA GLN A 328 28.42 -2.11 -3.50
C GLN A 328 27.34 -1.34 -2.70
N PRO A 329 27.08 -0.07 -3.06
CA PRO A 329 26.23 0.84 -2.28
C PRO A 329 24.79 0.34 -2.15
N ILE A 330 24.15 0.66 -1.01
CA ILE A 330 22.73 0.37 -0.79
C ILE A 330 21.92 1.46 -1.46
N ASN A 331 21.25 1.11 -2.56
CA ASN A 331 20.45 2.05 -3.36
C ASN A 331 19.00 2.14 -2.87
N SER A 332 18.45 1.04 -2.34
CA SER A 332 17.08 0.99 -1.85
C SER A 332 16.96 0.21 -0.55
N ILE A 333 16.16 0.72 0.39
CA ILE A 333 15.74 0.02 1.61
C ILE A 333 14.22 0.06 1.66
N VAL A 334 13.63 -1.08 2.00
CA VAL A 334 12.19 -1.23 2.20
C VAL A 334 11.95 -1.99 3.49
N VAL A 335 11.00 -1.53 4.29
CA VAL A 335 10.48 -2.27 5.45
C VAL A 335 9.08 -2.75 5.10
N TYR A 336 8.81 -4.03 5.31
CA TYR A 336 7.51 -4.64 5.05
C TYR A 336 7.18 -5.61 6.18
N LYS A 337 6.06 -5.38 6.87
CA LYS A 337 5.70 -6.08 8.12
C LYS A 337 6.90 -6.01 9.09
N ASP A 338 7.34 -7.14 9.63
CA ASP A 338 8.49 -7.23 10.54
C ASP A 338 9.83 -7.50 9.82
N TRP A 339 9.90 -7.33 8.51
CA TRP A 339 11.09 -7.58 7.70
C TRP A 339 11.66 -6.29 7.13
N MET A 340 12.99 -6.23 7.08
CA MET A 340 13.71 -5.20 6.34
C MET A 340 14.45 -5.84 5.18
N TYR A 341 14.47 -5.12 4.06
CA TYR A 341 15.15 -5.49 2.84
C TYR A 341 16.09 -4.36 2.43
N CYS A 342 17.30 -4.72 2.01
CA CYS A 342 18.24 -3.78 1.41
C CYS A 342 18.69 -4.29 0.05
N ALA A 343 18.77 -3.36 -0.91
CA ALA A 343 19.13 -3.67 -2.29
C ALA A 343 20.26 -2.76 -2.80
N GLY A 344 21.23 -3.39 -3.45
CA GLY A 344 22.34 -2.78 -4.17
C GLY A 344 22.69 -3.66 -5.38
N SER A 345 23.87 -4.27 -5.40
CA SER A 345 24.21 -5.32 -6.38
C SER A 345 23.64 -6.70 -6.02
N GLN A 346 23.07 -6.82 -4.82
CA GLN A 346 22.38 -8.00 -4.29
C GLN A 346 21.18 -7.49 -3.49
N VAL A 347 20.19 -8.35 -3.28
CA VAL A 347 19.05 -8.05 -2.40
C VAL A 347 19.17 -8.95 -1.18
N GLU A 348 19.21 -8.36 0.00
CA GLU A 348 19.28 -9.07 1.28
C GLU A 348 18.05 -8.72 2.11
N GLY A 349 17.52 -9.71 2.83
CA GLY A 349 16.32 -9.54 3.67
C GLY A 349 16.42 -10.37 4.94
N SER A 350 15.84 -9.84 6.03
CA SER A 350 15.78 -10.52 7.33
C SER A 350 14.72 -9.88 8.22
N ALA A 351 14.26 -10.64 9.23
CA ALA A 351 13.40 -10.11 10.25
C ALA A 351 14.13 -9.04 11.07
N MET A 352 13.40 -8.01 11.49
CA MET A 352 13.96 -6.86 12.21
C MET A 352 14.65 -7.23 13.52
N LYS A 353 14.15 -8.26 14.21
CA LYS A 353 14.74 -8.81 15.44
C LYS A 353 16.10 -9.46 15.16
N ASP A 354 16.24 -10.12 14.02
CA ASP A 354 17.45 -10.86 13.64
C ASP A 354 18.50 -9.93 13.03
N TRP A 355 18.06 -8.84 12.39
CA TRP A 355 18.94 -7.80 11.86
C TRP A 355 19.82 -7.17 12.96
N LYS A 356 19.29 -7.05 14.18
CA LYS A 356 20.01 -6.52 15.34
C LYS A 356 20.98 -7.52 15.96
N LYS A 357 20.78 -8.83 15.75
CA LYS A 357 21.50 -9.91 16.43
C LYS A 357 22.76 -10.40 15.70
N ARG A 358 23.28 -9.67 14.69
CA ARG A 358 24.47 -10.05 13.90
C ARG A 358 24.33 -11.42 13.22
N CYS A 359 23.11 -11.77 12.79
CA CYS A 359 22.81 -13.02 12.11
C CYS A 359 22.94 -12.91 10.58
N LYS A 360 23.07 -14.05 9.87
CA LYS A 360 22.98 -14.09 8.39
C LYS A 360 21.66 -13.47 7.97
N PRO A 361 21.65 -12.66 6.90
CA PRO A 361 20.38 -12.31 6.30
C PRO A 361 19.70 -13.65 5.97
N THR A 362 18.45 -13.79 6.40
CA THR A 362 17.70 -15.04 6.18
C THR A 362 17.45 -15.26 4.69
N MET A 363 17.49 -14.19 3.90
CA MET A 363 17.28 -14.20 2.45
C MET A 363 18.39 -13.44 1.73
N THR A 364 18.93 -14.01 0.65
CA THR A 364 19.91 -13.33 -0.20
C THR A 364 19.69 -13.69 -1.66
N MET A 365 19.36 -12.69 -2.48
CA MET A 365 19.16 -12.84 -3.91
C MET A 365 20.38 -12.25 -4.64
N SER A 366 21.08 -13.10 -5.37
CA SER A 366 22.22 -12.68 -6.19
C SER A 366 21.74 -12.15 -7.54
N MET A 367 22.21 -10.96 -7.92
CA MET A 367 21.92 -10.38 -9.22
C MET A 367 23.01 -10.76 -10.24
N PRO A 368 22.68 -10.83 -11.55
CA PRO A 368 23.68 -11.05 -12.59
C PRO A 368 24.79 -9.98 -12.55
N LYS A 369 26.03 -10.36 -12.85
CA LYS A 369 27.19 -9.46 -12.79
C LYS A 369 26.92 -8.11 -13.48
N GLY A 370 27.22 -7.02 -12.78
CA GLY A 370 27.04 -5.64 -13.25
C GLY A 370 25.59 -5.11 -13.21
N THR A 371 24.64 -5.89 -12.68
CA THR A 371 23.27 -5.44 -12.44
C THR A 371 23.20 -4.81 -11.06
N ASN A 372 22.72 -3.57 -10.99
CA ASN A 372 22.44 -2.89 -9.74
C ASN A 372 20.95 -2.58 -9.66
N VAL A 373 20.35 -2.87 -8.50
CA VAL A 373 18.97 -2.51 -8.19
C VAL A 373 18.92 -0.99 -7.94
N GLU A 374 18.00 -0.32 -8.61
CA GLU A 374 17.78 1.13 -8.49
C GLU A 374 16.66 1.43 -7.49
N ALA A 375 15.52 0.73 -7.63
CA ALA A 375 14.41 0.78 -6.69
C ALA A 375 13.89 -0.63 -6.39
N MET A 376 13.30 -0.76 -5.20
CA MET A 376 12.72 -2.01 -4.72
C MET A 376 11.37 -1.70 -4.09
N ALA A 377 10.42 -2.61 -4.26
CA ALA A 377 9.18 -2.63 -3.52
C ALA A 377 8.82 -4.06 -3.13
N VAL A 378 8.06 -4.22 -2.04
CA VAL A 378 7.67 -5.53 -1.53
C VAL A 378 6.17 -5.52 -1.30
N VAL A 379 5.49 -6.52 -1.86
CA VAL A 379 4.05 -6.75 -1.65
C VAL A 379 3.86 -8.24 -1.45
N GLU A 380 3.43 -8.61 -0.24
CA GLU A 380 3.24 -9.99 0.18
C GLU A 380 4.43 -10.90 -0.11
N ASP A 381 4.25 -11.87 -1.00
CA ASP A 381 5.28 -12.84 -1.35
C ASP A 381 6.17 -12.38 -2.51
N PHE A 382 5.94 -11.18 -3.03
CA PHE A 382 6.66 -10.67 -4.19
C PHE A 382 7.58 -9.51 -3.84
N ILE A 383 8.77 -9.57 -4.44
CA ILE A 383 9.75 -8.49 -4.46
C ILE A 383 9.84 -7.97 -5.89
N TYR A 384 9.64 -6.67 -6.04
CA TYR A 384 9.68 -5.95 -7.31
C TYR A 384 10.96 -5.15 -7.39
N LEU A 385 11.73 -5.35 -8.45
CA LEU A 385 13.03 -4.71 -8.62
C LEU A 385 13.09 -3.96 -9.95
N THR A 386 13.53 -2.70 -9.90
CA THR A 386 14.02 -1.99 -11.09
C THR A 386 15.54 -2.05 -11.10
N CYS A 387 16.13 -2.27 -12.28
CA CYS A 387 17.56 -2.50 -12.42
C CYS A 387 18.15 -1.61 -13.51
N ASN A 388 19.38 -1.15 -13.31
CA ASN A 388 20.09 -0.29 -14.27
C ASN A 388 20.21 -0.90 -15.69
N LYS A 389 20.39 -2.22 -15.81
CA LYS A 389 20.49 -2.94 -17.10
C LYS A 389 19.15 -3.11 -17.82
N SER A 390 18.03 -3.03 -17.09
CA SER A 390 16.69 -3.21 -17.63
C SER A 390 15.77 -2.11 -17.09
N PRO A 391 16.03 -0.83 -17.41
CA PRO A 391 15.40 0.31 -16.74
C PRO A 391 13.90 0.43 -17.05
N SER A 392 13.41 -0.20 -18.12
CA SER A 392 12.01 -0.17 -18.56
C SER A 392 11.17 -1.35 -18.07
N VAL A 393 11.75 -2.22 -17.22
CA VAL A 393 11.13 -3.47 -16.79
C VAL A 393 11.22 -3.61 -15.27
N ILE A 394 10.10 -3.96 -14.66
CA ILE A 394 10.05 -4.40 -13.26
C ILE A 394 10.26 -5.90 -13.24
N GLN A 395 11.28 -6.39 -12.53
CA GLN A 395 11.48 -7.82 -12.32
C GLN A 395 10.66 -8.28 -11.11
N ILE A 396 9.96 -9.41 -11.26
CA ILE A 396 9.16 -10.00 -10.20
C ILE A 396 9.90 -11.20 -9.64
N TRP A 397 10.11 -11.19 -8.34
CA TRP A 397 10.77 -12.27 -7.60
C TRP A 397 9.87 -12.78 -6.49
N LEU A 398 9.86 -14.10 -6.28
CA LEU A 398 9.16 -14.72 -5.16
C LEU A 398 10.08 -14.73 -3.94
N ARG A 399 9.61 -14.16 -2.83
CA ARG A 399 10.35 -13.97 -1.58
C ARG A 399 10.81 -15.28 -0.97
N GLU A 400 9.92 -16.25 -0.84
CA GLU A 400 10.25 -17.54 -0.17
C GLU A 400 11.24 -18.38 -0.98
N LYS A 401 11.00 -18.51 -2.29
CA LYS A 401 11.86 -19.32 -3.19
C LYS A 401 13.09 -18.57 -3.70
N GLN A 402 13.17 -17.27 -3.47
CA GLN A 402 14.26 -16.40 -3.92
C GLN A 402 14.51 -16.49 -5.44
N GLN A 403 13.45 -16.72 -6.21
CA GLN A 403 13.50 -16.99 -7.65
C GLN A 403 12.77 -15.91 -8.43
N LYS A 404 13.32 -15.54 -9.59
CA LYS A 404 12.65 -14.67 -10.56
C LYS A 404 11.49 -15.43 -11.21
N VAL A 405 10.28 -14.89 -11.08
CA VAL A 405 9.05 -15.51 -11.59
C VAL A 405 8.46 -14.76 -12.79
N GLY A 406 8.82 -13.49 -12.99
CA GLY A 406 8.20 -12.71 -14.06
C GLY A 406 8.85 -11.35 -14.34
N ARG A 407 8.22 -10.63 -15.26
CA ARG A 407 8.60 -9.26 -15.65
C ARG A 407 7.36 -8.44 -16.02
N LEU A 408 7.32 -7.17 -15.62
CA LEU A 408 6.28 -6.21 -16.02
C LEU A 408 6.90 -5.12 -16.90
N PRO A 409 6.45 -4.95 -18.15
CA PRO A 409 6.94 -3.92 -19.03
C PRO A 409 6.30 -2.56 -18.72
N ALA A 410 7.12 -1.54 -18.43
CA ALA A 410 6.66 -0.17 -18.25
C ALA A 410 6.62 0.63 -19.57
N GLY A 411 7.33 0.17 -20.61
CA GLY A 411 7.39 0.77 -21.94
C GLY A 411 8.48 1.84 -22.12
N SER A 412 8.94 2.47 -21.05
CA SER A 412 10.07 3.42 -21.03
C SER A 412 10.77 3.37 -19.67
N LYS A 413 11.87 4.11 -19.47
CA LYS A 413 12.62 4.06 -18.21
C LYS A 413 11.72 4.39 -17.02
N ILE A 414 11.72 3.52 -16.01
CA ILE A 414 10.97 3.69 -14.78
C ILE A 414 11.71 4.72 -13.92
N THR A 415 10.99 5.76 -13.50
CA THR A 415 11.50 6.87 -12.69
C THR A 415 10.95 6.87 -11.28
N SER A 416 9.81 6.20 -11.04
CA SER A 416 9.24 6.00 -9.71
C SER A 416 8.57 4.64 -9.60
N LEU A 417 8.68 4.03 -8.41
CA LEU A 417 8.05 2.77 -8.05
C LEU A 417 7.38 2.96 -6.69
N PHE A 418 6.10 2.61 -6.59
CA PHE A 418 5.31 2.79 -5.38
C PHE A 418 4.34 1.62 -5.20
N THR A 419 4.04 1.27 -3.95
CA THR A 419 3.11 0.19 -3.61
C THR A 419 2.11 0.67 -2.59
N ALA A 420 0.83 0.40 -2.82
CA ALA A 420 -0.25 0.68 -1.88
C ALA A 420 -1.43 -0.24 -2.14
N ASN A 421 -2.12 -0.68 -1.08
CA ASN A 421 -3.27 -1.58 -1.16
C ASN A 421 -3.00 -2.78 -2.07
N ASP A 422 -1.82 -3.39 -1.92
CA ASP A 422 -1.31 -4.50 -2.72
C ASP A 422 -1.19 -4.24 -4.24
N ILE A 423 -1.36 -3.00 -4.68
CA ILE A 423 -1.13 -2.57 -6.06
C ILE A 423 0.31 -2.08 -6.20
N ILE A 424 0.97 -2.47 -7.28
CA ILE A 424 2.27 -1.89 -7.69
C ILE A 424 2.00 -0.83 -8.74
N PHE A 425 2.44 0.39 -8.48
CA PHE A 425 2.44 1.51 -9.41
C PHE A 425 3.87 1.77 -9.91
N CYS A 426 4.00 2.06 -11.20
CA CYS A 426 5.24 2.63 -11.74
C CYS A 426 4.95 3.88 -12.55
N GLY A 427 5.84 4.86 -12.43
CA GLY A 427 5.89 6.04 -13.28
C GLY A 427 7.10 6.00 -14.17
N THR A 428 6.97 6.52 -15.39
CA THR A 428 8.04 6.50 -16.39
C THR A 428 8.55 7.90 -16.76
N GLU A 429 9.69 7.92 -17.45
CA GLU A 429 10.31 9.13 -17.99
C GLU A 429 9.42 9.87 -19.02
N THR A 430 8.54 9.14 -19.70
CA THR A 430 7.61 9.69 -20.70
C THR A 430 6.34 10.29 -20.09
N GLY A 431 6.15 10.18 -18.77
CA GLY A 431 4.92 10.62 -18.11
C GLY A 431 3.84 9.55 -18.00
N LEU A 432 4.14 8.30 -18.40
CA LEU A 432 3.21 7.18 -18.33
C LEU A 432 3.20 6.58 -16.93
N ILE A 433 2.02 6.17 -16.48
CA ILE A 433 1.79 5.53 -15.20
C ILE A 433 1.08 4.22 -15.47
N LYS A 434 1.62 3.14 -14.94
CA LYS A 434 1.00 1.82 -15.00
C LYS A 434 0.83 1.25 -13.60
N ALA A 435 -0.21 0.43 -13.43
CA ALA A 435 -0.43 -0.26 -12.17
C ALA A 435 -0.86 -1.72 -12.38
N TRP A 436 -0.39 -2.59 -11.50
CA TRP A 436 -0.67 -4.02 -11.52
C TRP A 436 -1.08 -4.53 -10.14
N ILE A 437 -2.01 -5.48 -10.13
CA ILE A 437 -2.39 -6.25 -8.94
C ILE A 437 -1.77 -7.65 -9.08
N PRO A 438 -0.99 -8.13 -8.09
CA PRO A 438 -0.70 -9.55 -7.95
C PRO A 438 -1.99 -10.27 -7.55
N LEU A 439 -2.43 -11.24 -8.34
CA LEU A 439 -3.57 -12.12 -8.07
C LEU A 439 -3.11 -13.46 -7.52
#